data_AF-A0A842NL57-F1
#
_entry.id   AF-A0A842NL57-F1
#
_cell.length_a   1.000
_cell.length_b   1.000
_cell.length_c   1.000
_cell.angle_alpha   90.00
_cell.angle_beta   90.00
_cell.angle_gamma   90.00
#
_symmetry.space_group_name_H-M   'P 1'
#
loop_
_entity.id
_entity.type
_entity.pdbx_description
1 polymer ?
#
loop_
_entity_poly.entity_id
_entity_poly.type
_entity_poly.pdbx_seq_one_letter_code
_entity_poly.pdbx_strand_id
1 'polypeptide(L)'
;KTSTNDNASGSGVLIEVARAIKALVDSGRIKAPKRTIRFLWIPEFNGTYAWMHAHQDELPGVHATINLDMVGEHPVTVGGPMNLTCAPDSTPSYLNALLIGMLEDVADDTRGHSLEGWPYGLNYRVKGYSGGSDHVCFADQAFGIPSVMFGSADQFHHTSFDEVSRVDSTRLKRVGVMTGGAALTIACADDDAAIELAAQTHAYAHKRISGTTSRLTSELLNTDPEDEDYAEKLGTRYIHGLAMLDEAGRREAKAVMASDRLNNTSSAYIEGLAIKVMELAEAQKAIVKNLYEGIVAKAGIDSMKEGAGAAEETMNLTPKKTYAGPTRAIRADEIHDEDDRKWFNANSRGTPLGRTTLELMNFVDGERSVYEIAMAIGLEYQDTEPLDVKRYLDIYKAAGKIRYI
;
A
#
# COMPACT_ATOMS: atom_id res chain seq x y z
N LYS A 1 27.39 8.16 16.14
CA LYS A 1 26.77 6.93 15.60
C LYS A 1 27.05 6.92 14.11
N THR A 2 27.46 5.79 13.54
CA THR A 2 27.90 5.71 12.14
C THR A 2 26.74 5.73 11.15
N SER A 3 25.51 5.36 11.57
CA SER A 3 24.27 5.56 10.79
C SER A 3 24.41 5.09 9.34
N THR A 4 25.07 3.94 9.16
CA THR A 4 25.54 3.48 7.85
C THR A 4 24.40 2.89 7.03
N ASN A 5 23.56 2.04 7.63
CA ASN A 5 22.32 1.60 7.03
C ASN A 5 21.23 2.65 7.22
N ASP A 6 21.04 3.13 8.45
CA ASP A 6 20.07 4.17 8.84
C ASP A 6 20.79 5.52 9.10
N ASN A 7 20.89 6.43 8.13
CA ASN A 7 20.26 6.40 6.81
C ASN A 7 21.23 6.73 5.65
N ALA A 8 22.53 6.46 5.86
CA ALA A 8 23.53 6.71 4.81
C ALA A 8 23.38 5.76 3.60
N SER A 9 22.81 4.57 3.78
CA SER A 9 22.60 3.61 2.69
C SER A 9 21.64 4.14 1.62
N GLY A 10 20.46 4.61 2.03
CA GLY A 10 19.47 5.23 1.15
C GLY A 10 20.01 6.50 0.50
N SER A 11 20.64 7.36 1.31
CA SER A 11 21.30 8.58 0.83
C SER A 11 22.36 8.30 -0.23
N GLY A 12 23.18 7.26 -0.03
CA GLY A 12 24.23 6.84 -0.96
C GLY A 12 23.66 6.30 -2.27
N VAL A 13 22.61 5.50 -2.21
CA VAL A 13 21.90 5.02 -3.42
C VAL A 13 21.31 6.20 -4.19
N LEU A 14 20.66 7.16 -3.53
CA LEU A 14 20.11 8.35 -4.19
C LEU A 14 21.17 9.14 -4.96
N ILE A 15 22.34 9.36 -4.36
CA ILE A 15 23.47 10.05 -5.02
C ILE A 15 23.92 9.27 -6.26
N GLU A 16 24.09 7.95 -6.13
CA GLU A 16 24.55 7.11 -7.23
C GLU A 16 23.53 7.06 -8.38
N VAL A 17 22.22 6.97 -8.07
CA VAL A 17 21.15 7.05 -9.08
C VAL A 17 21.17 8.39 -9.79
N ALA A 18 21.26 9.51 -9.06
CA ALA A 18 21.35 10.84 -9.65
C ALA A 18 22.57 10.98 -10.57
N ARG A 19 23.74 10.51 -10.12
CA ARG A 19 24.98 10.49 -10.90
C ARG A 19 24.85 9.63 -12.16
N ALA A 20 24.28 8.44 -12.04
CA ALA A 20 24.11 7.50 -13.16
C ALA A 20 23.15 8.06 -14.22
N ILE A 21 21.98 8.59 -13.81
CA ILE A 21 21.02 9.23 -14.72
C ILE A 21 21.68 10.40 -15.45
N LYS A 22 22.38 11.28 -14.72
CA LYS A 22 23.09 12.42 -15.32
C LYS A 22 24.13 11.96 -16.35
N ALA A 23 24.95 10.96 -16.01
CA ALA A 23 25.96 10.43 -16.93
C ALA A 23 25.34 9.82 -18.20
N LEU A 24 24.20 9.13 -18.09
CA LEU A 24 23.49 8.57 -19.24
C LEU A 24 22.93 9.66 -20.16
N VAL A 25 22.41 10.75 -19.59
CA VAL A 25 21.92 11.91 -20.35
C VAL A 25 23.08 12.66 -21.02
N ASP A 26 24.12 13.01 -20.26
CA ASP A 26 25.27 13.79 -20.76
C ASP A 26 26.02 13.05 -21.88
N SER A 27 26.07 11.72 -21.83
CA SER A 27 26.67 10.87 -22.88
C SER A 27 25.75 10.59 -24.07
N GLY A 28 24.49 11.03 -24.03
CA GLY A 28 23.50 10.78 -25.09
C GLY A 28 23.01 9.34 -25.17
N ARG A 29 23.27 8.49 -24.16
CA ARG A 29 22.77 7.11 -24.10
C ARG A 29 21.27 7.04 -23.85
N ILE A 30 20.71 8.05 -23.18
CA ILE A 30 19.27 8.26 -23.04
C ILE A 30 18.95 9.72 -23.35
N LYS A 31 17.70 10.00 -23.76
CA LYS A 31 17.19 11.37 -23.87
C LYS A 31 17.00 11.97 -22.47
N ALA A 32 17.03 13.30 -22.39
CA ALA A 32 16.62 13.98 -21.17
C ALA A 32 15.18 13.58 -20.79
N PRO A 33 14.90 13.27 -19.51
CA PRO A 33 13.54 12.95 -19.07
C PRO A 33 12.54 14.07 -19.39
N LYS A 34 11.30 13.68 -19.72
CA LYS A 34 10.22 14.63 -20.07
C LYS A 34 9.63 15.29 -18.83
N ARG A 35 9.71 14.61 -17.69
CA ARG A 35 9.26 15.08 -16.37
C ARG A 35 10.45 15.22 -15.42
N THR A 36 10.32 16.09 -14.44
CA THR A 36 11.36 16.33 -13.44
C THR A 36 11.52 15.12 -12.52
N ILE A 37 12.76 14.67 -12.33
CA ILE A 37 13.14 13.74 -11.26
C ILE A 37 13.72 14.57 -10.13
N ARG A 38 13.12 14.50 -8.95
CA ARG A 38 13.56 15.23 -7.75
C ARG A 38 14.16 14.26 -6.75
N PHE A 39 15.38 14.57 -6.31
CA PHE A 39 16.07 13.84 -5.25
C PHE A 39 16.00 14.67 -3.96
N LEU A 40 15.57 14.05 -2.86
CA LEU A 40 15.40 14.71 -1.57
C LEU A 40 16.33 14.07 -0.54
N TRP A 41 17.09 14.91 0.16
CA TRP A 41 17.87 14.54 1.35
C TRP A 41 17.39 15.42 2.50
N ILE A 42 16.60 14.85 3.38
CA ILE A 42 15.84 15.59 4.39
C ILE A 42 15.86 14.84 5.72
N PRO A 43 15.77 15.55 6.87
CA PRO A 43 15.60 14.88 8.16
C PRO A 43 14.20 14.26 8.28
N GLU A 44 14.14 12.94 8.42
CA GLU A 44 12.89 12.23 8.72
C GLU A 44 12.32 12.68 10.08
N PHE A 45 11.04 12.93 10.28
CA PHE A 45 9.98 13.27 9.31
C PHE A 45 9.87 14.79 9.08
N ASN A 46 10.51 15.57 9.95
CA ASN A 46 10.29 17.02 10.07
C ASN A 46 10.69 17.77 8.79
N GLY A 47 11.74 17.31 8.12
CA GLY A 47 12.18 17.84 6.84
C GLY A 47 11.18 17.60 5.72
N THR A 48 10.53 16.43 5.70
CA THR A 48 9.49 16.08 4.72
C THR A 48 8.29 16.99 4.86
N TYR A 49 7.78 17.18 6.07
CA TYR A 49 6.67 18.12 6.28
C TYR A 49 7.04 19.55 5.92
N ALA A 50 8.22 20.02 6.31
CA ALA A 50 8.68 21.37 5.97
C ALA A 50 8.79 21.54 4.45
N TRP A 51 9.32 20.54 3.75
CA TRP A 51 9.45 20.55 2.29
C TRP A 51 8.08 20.55 1.62
N MET A 52 7.18 19.65 2.00
CA MET A 52 5.82 19.57 1.44
C MET A 52 5.03 20.84 1.68
N HIS A 53 5.13 21.43 2.88
CA HIS A 53 4.48 22.69 3.20
C HIS A 53 5.01 23.86 2.34
N ALA A 54 6.31 23.89 2.05
CA ALA A 54 6.90 24.92 1.21
C ALA A 54 6.60 24.75 -0.29
N HIS A 55 6.14 23.57 -0.73
CA HIS A 55 5.92 23.24 -2.14
C HIS A 55 4.49 22.74 -2.41
N GLN A 56 3.51 23.23 -1.66
CA GLN A 56 2.11 22.78 -1.76
C GLN A 56 1.54 22.88 -3.19
N ASP A 57 1.90 23.94 -3.93
CA ASP A 57 1.45 24.16 -5.31
C ASP A 57 2.02 23.13 -6.30
N GLU A 58 3.14 22.46 -5.95
CA GLU A 58 3.78 21.45 -6.80
C GLU A 58 3.30 20.02 -6.51
N LEU A 59 2.77 19.77 -5.31
CA LEU A 59 2.34 18.43 -4.88
C LEU A 59 1.32 17.77 -5.83
N PRO A 60 0.31 18.48 -6.37
CA PRO A 60 -0.63 17.89 -7.33
C PRO A 60 0.05 17.34 -8.61
N GLY A 61 1.22 17.89 -8.97
CA GLY A 61 2.00 17.45 -10.12
C GLY A 61 2.90 16.23 -9.84
N VAL A 62 2.99 15.78 -8.59
CA VAL A 62 3.81 14.61 -8.23
C VAL A 62 3.07 13.32 -8.66
N HIS A 63 3.76 12.51 -9.45
CA HIS A 63 3.22 11.25 -9.97
C HIS A 63 3.40 10.08 -9.00
N ALA A 64 4.53 10.03 -8.30
CA ALA A 64 4.90 8.96 -7.39
C ALA A 64 6.07 9.41 -6.51
N THR A 65 6.24 8.75 -5.35
CA THR A 65 7.47 8.81 -4.56
C THR A 65 8.02 7.42 -4.28
N ILE A 66 9.35 7.33 -4.26
CA ILE A 66 10.09 6.11 -3.91
C ILE A 66 11.00 6.47 -2.74
N ASN A 67 10.65 6.02 -1.54
CA ASN A 67 11.43 6.25 -0.35
C ASN A 67 12.49 5.16 -0.16
N LEU A 68 13.74 5.56 0.12
CA LEU A 68 14.86 4.66 0.37
C LEU A 68 15.35 4.83 1.80
N ASP A 69 15.04 3.87 2.65
CA ASP A 69 15.41 3.92 4.05
C ASP A 69 15.87 2.53 4.50
N MET A 70 17.07 2.42 5.08
CA MET A 70 17.65 1.14 5.49
C MET A 70 17.72 0.09 4.35
N VAL A 71 18.25 0.50 3.19
CA VAL A 71 18.31 -0.33 1.96
C VAL A 71 19.60 -1.13 1.80
N GLY A 72 20.51 -1.04 2.78
CA GLY A 72 21.86 -1.58 2.66
C GLY A 72 22.10 -2.93 3.33
N GLU A 73 21.23 -3.41 4.22
CA GLU A 73 21.56 -4.52 5.13
C GLU A 73 22.14 -5.76 4.42
N HIS A 74 23.21 -6.32 5.00
CA HIS A 74 23.87 -7.49 4.45
C HIS A 74 23.14 -8.79 4.82
N PRO A 75 22.82 -9.66 3.85
CA PRO A 75 21.91 -10.79 4.04
C PRO A 75 22.42 -11.88 5.00
N VAL A 76 23.73 -12.00 5.22
CA VAL A 76 24.29 -12.96 6.20
C VAL A 76 24.55 -12.34 7.57
N THR A 77 25.17 -11.17 7.62
CA THR A 77 25.62 -10.57 8.89
C THR A 77 24.47 -9.88 9.64
N VAL A 78 23.38 -9.54 8.94
CA VAL A 78 22.15 -8.99 9.52
C VAL A 78 21.01 -10.01 9.43
N GLY A 79 20.78 -10.59 8.24
CA GLY A 79 19.78 -11.65 8.04
C GLY A 79 18.40 -11.18 7.57
N GLY A 80 18.11 -9.88 7.64
CA GLY A 80 16.82 -9.30 7.27
C GLY A 80 16.53 -9.33 5.77
N PRO A 81 15.28 -9.64 5.35
CA PRO A 81 14.88 -9.45 3.96
C PRO A 81 14.79 -7.95 3.64
N MET A 82 15.07 -7.60 2.39
CA MET A 82 14.72 -6.28 1.87
C MET A 82 13.20 -6.25 1.66
N ASN A 83 12.52 -5.26 2.21
CA ASN A 83 11.09 -5.07 2.04
C ASN A 83 10.84 -4.02 0.95
N LEU A 84 9.88 -4.31 0.08
CA LEU A 84 9.13 -3.30 -0.66
C LEU A 84 7.80 -3.12 0.06
N THR A 85 7.64 -2.02 0.78
CA THR A 85 6.35 -1.57 1.33
C THR A 85 5.60 -0.87 0.21
N CYS A 86 4.49 -1.46 -0.21
CA CYS A 86 3.65 -0.97 -1.29
C CYS A 86 2.99 0.37 -0.96
N ALA A 87 2.62 1.10 -2.02
CA ALA A 87 1.73 2.24 -1.91
C ALA A 87 0.34 1.77 -1.46
N PRO A 88 -0.36 2.59 -0.65
CA PRO A 88 -1.65 2.21 -0.08
C PRO A 88 -2.77 2.09 -1.11
N ASP A 89 -3.79 1.30 -0.75
CA ASP A 89 -5.00 1.09 -1.55
C ASP A 89 -5.84 2.38 -1.68
N SER A 90 -5.66 3.35 -0.78
CA SER A 90 -6.21 4.70 -0.86
C SER A 90 -5.58 5.56 -1.95
N THR A 91 -4.40 5.18 -2.46
CA THR A 91 -3.68 5.84 -3.58
C THR A 91 -3.43 4.87 -4.74
N PRO A 92 -4.49 4.27 -5.32
CA PRO A 92 -4.35 3.22 -6.32
C PRO A 92 -3.59 3.73 -7.54
N SER A 93 -2.52 3.04 -7.94
CA SER A 93 -1.67 3.45 -9.06
C SER A 93 -0.89 2.28 -9.67
N TYR A 94 -0.28 2.53 -10.83
CA TYR A 94 0.65 1.61 -11.51
C TYR A 94 1.95 1.36 -10.74
N LEU A 95 2.25 2.14 -9.69
CA LEU A 95 3.56 2.14 -9.02
C LEU A 95 3.90 0.78 -8.40
N ASN A 96 2.93 0.13 -7.76
CA ASN A 96 3.11 -1.19 -7.16
C ASN A 96 3.40 -2.24 -8.23
N ALA A 97 2.63 -2.26 -9.32
CA ALA A 97 2.82 -3.21 -10.42
C ALA A 97 4.20 -3.04 -11.07
N LEU A 98 4.62 -1.79 -11.32
CA LEU A 98 5.92 -1.45 -11.88
C LEU A 98 7.07 -1.96 -11.02
N LEU A 99 7.08 -1.61 -9.73
CA LEU A 99 8.19 -1.96 -8.84
C LEU A 99 8.24 -3.43 -8.46
N ILE A 100 7.09 -4.10 -8.33
CA ILE A 100 7.05 -5.54 -8.10
C ILE A 100 7.59 -6.28 -9.33
N GLY A 101 7.20 -5.89 -10.54
CA GLY A 101 7.75 -6.47 -11.77
C GLY A 101 9.27 -6.27 -11.86
N MET A 102 9.75 -5.05 -11.63
CA MET A 102 11.19 -4.77 -11.58
C MET A 102 11.92 -5.56 -10.49
N LEU A 103 11.29 -5.76 -9.33
CA LEU A 103 11.85 -6.55 -8.24
C LEU A 103 11.97 -8.02 -8.61
N GLU A 104 10.94 -8.60 -9.22
CA GLU A 104 10.95 -9.98 -9.73
C GLU A 104 12.05 -10.16 -10.79
N ASP A 105 12.23 -9.20 -11.69
CA ASP A 105 13.29 -9.22 -12.71
C ASP A 105 14.70 -9.10 -12.12
N VAL A 106 14.90 -8.22 -11.15
CA VAL A 106 16.23 -7.88 -10.61
C VAL A 106 16.69 -8.84 -9.51
N ALA A 107 15.77 -9.53 -8.84
CA ALA A 107 16.06 -10.34 -7.66
C ALA A 107 17.15 -11.41 -7.92
N ASP A 108 17.06 -12.11 -9.05
CA ASP A 108 17.97 -13.19 -9.42
C ASP A 108 18.89 -12.83 -10.60
N ASP A 109 18.84 -11.58 -11.09
CA ASP A 109 19.70 -11.13 -12.18
C ASP A 109 21.15 -10.98 -11.72
N THR A 110 22.04 -11.72 -12.39
CA THR A 110 23.48 -11.73 -12.11
C THR A 110 24.19 -10.43 -12.51
N ARG A 111 23.61 -9.62 -13.41
CA ARG A 111 24.09 -8.26 -13.72
C ARG A 111 24.01 -7.35 -12.51
N GLY A 112 23.11 -7.65 -11.57
CA GLY A 112 22.95 -6.97 -10.29
C GLY A 112 24.09 -7.24 -9.30
N HIS A 113 24.96 -8.22 -9.54
CA HIS A 113 26.04 -8.56 -8.61
C HIS A 113 27.14 -7.48 -8.60
N SER A 114 27.60 -7.17 -7.38
CA SER A 114 28.79 -6.37 -7.12
C SER A 114 29.95 -7.31 -6.74
N LEU A 115 31.19 -6.91 -7.05
CA LEU A 115 32.38 -7.78 -6.88
C LEU A 115 32.55 -8.30 -5.45
N GLU A 116 32.27 -7.45 -4.45
CA GLU A 116 32.40 -7.77 -3.03
C GLU A 116 31.05 -7.98 -2.35
N GLY A 117 29.97 -8.02 -3.13
CA GLY A 117 28.61 -8.15 -2.61
C GLY A 117 28.13 -9.59 -2.55
N TRP A 118 26.95 -9.77 -1.97
CA TRP A 118 26.25 -11.05 -1.91
C TRP A 118 26.05 -11.62 -3.33
N PRO A 119 26.51 -12.84 -3.62
CA PRO A 119 26.53 -13.37 -4.99
C PRO A 119 25.26 -14.15 -5.37
N TYR A 120 24.24 -14.18 -4.50
CA TYR A 120 23.02 -14.94 -4.72
C TYR A 120 21.79 -14.02 -4.88
N GLY A 121 20.65 -14.66 -5.15
CA GLY A 121 19.35 -14.02 -5.24
C GLY A 121 19.05 -13.11 -4.04
N LEU A 122 18.35 -12.02 -4.31
CA LEU A 122 17.94 -11.06 -3.30
C LEU A 122 16.90 -11.70 -2.39
N ASN A 123 17.20 -11.80 -1.08
CA ASN A 123 16.16 -12.12 -0.10
C ASN A 123 15.26 -10.88 0.09
N TYR A 124 14.03 -10.93 -0.45
CA TYR A 124 13.09 -9.81 -0.38
C TYR A 124 11.68 -10.23 0.08
N ARG A 125 10.87 -9.27 0.53
CA ARG A 125 9.43 -9.42 0.77
C ARG A 125 8.68 -8.22 0.19
N VAL A 126 7.55 -8.47 -0.47
CA VAL A 126 6.57 -7.44 -0.79
C VAL A 126 5.60 -7.35 0.39
N LYS A 127 5.40 -6.15 0.93
CA LYS A 127 4.55 -5.89 2.10
C LYS A 127 3.43 -4.93 1.70
N GLY A 128 2.26 -5.11 2.30
CA GLY A 128 1.19 -4.12 2.26
C GLY A 128 1.64 -2.79 2.87
N TYR A 129 0.85 -1.75 2.70
CA TYR A 129 1.21 -0.44 3.22
C TYR A 129 1.37 -0.48 4.74
N SER A 130 2.36 0.23 5.23
CA SER A 130 2.64 0.35 6.66
C SER A 130 3.52 1.56 6.90
N GLY A 131 3.59 1.99 8.16
CA GLY A 131 4.43 3.11 8.54
C GLY A 131 5.91 2.76 8.61
N GLY A 132 6.69 3.74 9.06
CA GLY A 132 8.10 3.54 9.39
C GLY A 132 9.06 4.53 8.76
N SER A 133 8.62 5.32 7.76
CA SER A 133 9.47 6.31 7.10
C SER A 133 8.63 7.32 6.29
N ASP A 134 9.30 8.27 5.62
CA ASP A 134 8.73 9.46 4.98
C ASP A 134 7.66 9.19 3.90
N HIS A 135 7.57 7.97 3.34
CA HIS A 135 6.53 7.62 2.35
C HIS A 135 5.10 7.83 2.88
N VAL A 136 4.90 7.72 4.20
CA VAL A 136 3.58 7.95 4.82
C VAL A 136 3.12 9.41 4.71
N CYS A 137 4.05 10.36 4.64
CA CYS A 137 3.72 11.79 4.56
C CYS A 137 3.07 12.11 3.22
N PHE A 138 3.60 11.53 2.14
CA PHE A 138 3.12 11.72 0.76
C PHE A 138 1.84 10.94 0.48
N ALA A 139 1.74 9.72 1.03
CA ALA A 139 0.57 8.87 0.90
C ALA A 139 -0.67 9.38 1.65
N ASP A 140 -0.50 10.30 2.62
CA ASP A 140 -1.63 10.83 3.37
C ASP A 140 -2.71 11.39 2.43
N GLN A 141 -3.96 11.10 2.76
CA GLN A 141 -5.14 11.47 1.99
C GLN A 141 -5.24 12.96 1.60
N ALA A 142 -4.65 13.88 2.37
CA ALA A 142 -4.63 15.29 2.00
C ALA A 142 -3.79 15.58 0.73
N PHE A 143 -2.87 14.68 0.38
CA PHE A 143 -1.98 14.79 -0.78
C PHE A 143 -2.25 13.69 -1.80
N GLY A 144 -2.56 12.47 -1.36
CA GLY A 144 -2.95 11.36 -2.22
C GLY A 144 -1.87 10.95 -3.23
N ILE A 145 -0.59 11.13 -2.88
CA ILE A 145 0.53 10.79 -3.77
C ILE A 145 0.87 9.32 -3.58
N PRO A 146 0.90 8.49 -4.65
CA PRO A 146 1.33 7.10 -4.53
C PRO A 146 2.79 7.01 -4.06
N SER A 147 3.02 6.31 -2.95
CA SER A 147 4.30 6.32 -2.25
C SER A 147 4.69 4.95 -1.71
N VAL A 148 5.84 4.46 -2.15
CA VAL A 148 6.43 3.20 -1.68
C VAL A 148 7.65 3.44 -0.80
N MET A 149 8.08 2.41 -0.09
CA MET A 149 9.38 2.38 0.58
C MET A 149 10.13 1.08 0.27
N PHE A 150 11.39 1.21 -0.13
CA PHE A 150 12.37 0.15 0.06
C PHE A 150 12.99 0.30 1.44
N GLY A 151 13.03 -0.78 2.20
CA GLY A 151 13.72 -0.79 3.48
C GLY A 151 13.80 -2.12 4.16
N SER A 152 14.43 -2.16 5.33
CA SER A 152 14.76 -3.40 6.02
C SER A 152 14.61 -3.21 7.54
N ALA A 153 14.50 -4.31 8.26
CA ALA A 153 14.45 -4.28 9.72
C ALA A 153 15.70 -5.00 10.27
N ASP A 154 16.41 -4.35 11.17
CA ASP A 154 17.60 -4.91 11.80
C ASP A 154 17.70 -4.64 13.31
N GLN A 155 18.57 -5.43 13.95
CA GLN A 155 18.88 -5.39 15.39
C GLN A 155 19.91 -4.32 15.78
N PHE A 156 20.55 -3.66 14.81
CA PHE A 156 21.57 -2.63 14.97
C PHE A 156 21.00 -1.20 14.79
N HIS A 157 19.73 -1.09 14.41
CA HIS A 157 18.98 0.15 14.22
C HIS A 157 19.12 1.08 15.43
N HIS A 158 19.44 2.35 15.17
CA HIS A 158 19.72 3.36 16.20
C HIS A 158 20.86 3.05 17.18
N THR A 159 21.70 2.05 16.92
CA THR A 159 22.88 1.72 17.74
C THR A 159 24.20 2.18 17.12
N SER A 160 25.29 2.07 17.88
CA SER A 160 26.65 2.30 17.33
C SER A 160 27.17 1.13 16.48
N PHE A 161 26.44 0.01 16.39
CA PHE A 161 26.81 -1.17 15.60
C PHE A 161 26.28 -1.11 14.16
N ASP A 162 25.59 -0.04 13.78
CA ASP A 162 25.22 0.23 12.39
C ASP A 162 26.45 0.73 11.59
N GLU A 163 27.28 -0.23 11.20
CA GLU A 163 28.58 -0.05 10.57
C GLU A 163 28.58 -0.48 9.09
N VAL A 164 29.54 0.03 8.32
CA VAL A 164 29.72 -0.32 6.89
C VAL A 164 29.89 -1.82 6.63
N SER A 165 30.44 -2.57 7.59
CA SER A 165 30.61 -4.03 7.51
C SER A 165 29.26 -4.79 7.49
N ARG A 166 28.16 -4.11 7.79
CA ARG A 166 26.78 -4.63 7.78
C ARG A 166 26.00 -4.23 6.53
N VAL A 167 26.66 -3.57 5.57
CA VAL A 167 26.05 -3.16 4.31
C VAL A 167 26.54 -4.03 3.15
N ASP A 168 25.63 -4.43 2.26
CA ASP A 168 25.90 -5.23 1.07
C ASP A 168 25.83 -4.41 -0.21
N SER A 169 26.93 -4.41 -0.97
CA SER A 169 27.05 -3.66 -2.22
C SER A 169 26.20 -4.23 -3.36
N THR A 170 25.87 -5.54 -3.36
CA THR A 170 24.94 -6.12 -4.36
C THR A 170 23.52 -5.61 -4.10
N ARG A 171 23.05 -5.61 -2.84
CA ARG A 171 21.74 -5.10 -2.46
C ARG A 171 21.59 -3.62 -2.82
N LEU A 172 22.56 -2.77 -2.46
CA LEU A 172 22.54 -1.34 -2.83
C LEU A 172 22.43 -1.14 -4.35
N LYS A 173 23.19 -1.91 -5.14
CA LYS A 173 23.16 -1.85 -6.61
C LYS A 173 21.79 -2.24 -7.15
N ARG A 174 21.19 -3.33 -6.65
CA ARG A 174 19.84 -3.77 -7.04
C ARG A 174 18.79 -2.71 -6.73
N VAL A 175 18.80 -2.13 -5.53
CA VAL A 175 17.90 -1.03 -5.16
C VAL A 175 18.10 0.19 -6.04
N GLY A 176 19.34 0.56 -6.34
CA GLY A 176 19.65 1.66 -7.26
C GLY A 176 19.13 1.42 -8.67
N VAL A 177 19.26 0.20 -9.20
CA VAL A 177 18.71 -0.17 -10.52
C VAL A 177 17.18 -0.07 -10.53
N MET A 178 16.49 -0.61 -9.51
CA MET A 178 15.02 -0.51 -9.43
C MET A 178 14.55 0.94 -9.26
N THR A 179 15.20 1.71 -8.39
CA THR A 179 14.85 3.11 -8.13
C THR A 179 15.07 3.98 -9.35
N GLY A 180 16.26 3.91 -9.96
CA GLY A 180 16.59 4.67 -11.16
C GLY A 180 15.78 4.22 -12.37
N GLY A 181 15.55 2.92 -12.52
CA GLY A 181 14.69 2.34 -13.55
C GLY A 181 13.27 2.86 -13.45
N ALA A 182 12.63 2.74 -12.29
CA ALA A 182 11.26 3.23 -12.08
C ALA A 182 11.16 4.75 -12.27
N ALA A 183 12.11 5.53 -11.74
CA ALA A 183 12.15 6.97 -11.93
C ALA A 183 12.25 7.36 -13.41
N LEU A 184 13.11 6.69 -14.18
CA LEU A 184 13.24 6.93 -15.63
C LEU A 184 12.00 6.46 -16.39
N THR A 185 11.42 5.30 -16.07
CA THR A 185 10.18 4.82 -16.70
C THR A 185 9.08 5.88 -16.56
N ILE A 186 8.85 6.38 -15.35
CA ILE A 186 7.82 7.39 -15.08
C ILE A 186 8.16 8.73 -15.73
N ALA A 187 9.41 9.18 -15.60
CA ALA A 187 9.80 10.51 -16.06
C ALA A 187 9.95 10.61 -17.60
N CYS A 188 10.21 9.50 -18.28
CA CYS A 188 10.32 9.45 -19.74
C CYS A 188 9.04 9.00 -20.44
N ALA A 189 8.04 8.50 -19.70
CA ALA A 189 6.82 7.91 -20.27
C ALA A 189 6.16 8.83 -21.32
N ASP A 190 5.90 8.25 -22.49
CA ASP A 190 4.91 8.67 -23.48
C ASP A 190 3.67 7.78 -23.42
N ASP A 191 2.75 8.04 -24.34
CA ASP A 191 1.51 7.32 -24.58
C ASP A 191 1.75 5.80 -24.70
N ASP A 192 2.82 5.35 -25.38
CA ASP A 192 3.16 3.92 -25.48
C ASP A 192 3.56 3.33 -24.12
N ALA A 193 4.45 4.01 -23.38
CA ALA A 193 4.83 3.58 -22.03
C ALA A 193 3.65 3.59 -21.05
N ALA A 194 2.71 4.54 -21.19
CA ALA A 194 1.48 4.59 -20.40
C ALA A 194 0.58 3.37 -20.69
N ILE A 195 0.46 2.98 -21.96
CA ILE A 195 -0.27 1.77 -22.39
C ILE A 195 0.39 0.50 -21.82
N GLU A 196 1.71 0.39 -21.90
CA GLU A 196 2.45 -0.75 -21.36
C GLU A 196 2.28 -0.87 -19.83
N LEU A 197 2.42 0.24 -19.10
CA LEU A 197 2.18 0.28 -17.66
C LEU A 197 0.74 -0.07 -17.29
N ALA A 198 -0.24 0.40 -18.07
CA ALA A 198 -1.65 0.02 -17.86
C ALA A 198 -1.86 -1.48 -18.06
N ALA A 199 -1.26 -2.08 -19.10
CA ALA A 199 -1.34 -3.52 -19.35
C ALA A 199 -0.67 -4.34 -18.23
N GLN A 200 0.51 -3.92 -17.75
CA GLN A 200 1.19 -4.52 -16.60
C GLN A 200 0.34 -4.41 -15.32
N THR A 201 -0.25 -3.23 -15.08
CA THR A 201 -1.11 -2.98 -13.92
C THR A 201 -2.38 -3.82 -13.98
N HIS A 202 -2.98 -3.97 -15.17
CA HIS A 202 -4.11 -4.87 -15.39
C HIS A 202 -3.72 -6.33 -15.10
N ALA A 203 -2.56 -6.82 -15.57
CA ALA A 203 -2.11 -8.18 -15.26
C ALA A 203 -1.88 -8.38 -13.74
N TYR A 204 -1.35 -7.36 -13.06
CA TYR A 204 -1.19 -7.37 -11.62
C TYR A 204 -2.54 -7.38 -10.87
N ALA A 205 -3.55 -6.67 -11.38
CA ALA A 205 -4.91 -6.69 -10.85
C ALA A 205 -5.51 -8.10 -10.85
N HIS A 206 -5.26 -8.90 -11.89
CA HIS A 206 -5.70 -10.30 -11.93
C HIS A 206 -5.16 -11.11 -10.75
N LYS A 207 -3.88 -10.95 -10.42
CA LYS A 207 -3.22 -11.62 -9.28
C LYS A 207 -3.85 -11.20 -7.95
N ARG A 208 -4.09 -9.89 -7.75
CA ARG A 208 -4.66 -9.37 -6.50
C ARG A 208 -6.11 -9.76 -6.29
N ILE A 209 -6.95 -9.64 -7.32
CA ILE A 209 -8.37 -10.01 -7.22
C ILE A 209 -8.49 -11.52 -7.02
N SER A 210 -7.76 -12.35 -7.78
CA SER A 210 -7.79 -13.80 -7.60
C SER A 210 -7.27 -14.23 -6.22
N GLY A 211 -6.26 -13.52 -5.68
CA GLY A 211 -5.79 -13.74 -4.32
C GLY A 211 -6.85 -13.44 -3.27
N THR A 212 -7.64 -12.38 -3.48
CA THR A 212 -8.80 -12.04 -2.64
C THR A 212 -9.85 -13.15 -2.70
N THR A 213 -10.22 -13.61 -3.90
CA THR A 213 -11.16 -14.74 -4.06
C THR A 213 -10.69 -15.98 -3.33
N SER A 214 -9.41 -16.37 -3.51
CA SER A 214 -8.82 -17.55 -2.89
C SER A 214 -8.89 -17.49 -1.35
N ARG A 215 -8.66 -16.31 -0.79
CA ARG A 215 -8.80 -16.08 0.65
C ARG A 215 -10.26 -16.21 1.08
N LEU A 216 -11.19 -15.53 0.43
CA LEU A 216 -12.62 -15.57 0.76
C LEU A 216 -13.20 -16.99 0.66
N THR A 217 -12.84 -17.74 -0.38
CA THR A 217 -13.28 -19.14 -0.51
C THR A 217 -12.73 -20.02 0.61
N SER A 218 -11.48 -19.80 1.01
CA SER A 218 -10.88 -20.49 2.16
C SER A 218 -11.58 -20.12 3.47
N GLU A 219 -11.89 -18.85 3.69
CA GLU A 219 -12.62 -18.38 4.89
C GLU A 219 -14.02 -19.00 4.97
N LEU A 220 -14.75 -19.07 3.85
CA LEU A 220 -16.06 -19.74 3.81
C LEU A 220 -15.95 -21.23 4.14
N LEU A 221 -15.02 -21.94 3.51
CA LEU A 221 -14.80 -23.38 3.71
C LEU A 221 -14.34 -23.73 5.13
N ASN A 222 -13.59 -22.84 5.78
CA ASN A 222 -13.07 -23.01 7.13
C ASN A 222 -13.98 -22.39 8.20
N THR A 223 -15.24 -22.05 7.88
CA THR A 223 -16.23 -21.68 8.90
C THR A 223 -16.68 -22.96 9.60
N ASP A 224 -16.51 -23.03 10.93
CA ASP A 224 -16.78 -24.25 11.70
C ASP A 224 -18.30 -24.51 11.77
N PRO A 225 -18.80 -25.62 11.21
CA PRO A 225 -20.23 -25.95 11.25
C PRO A 225 -20.77 -26.23 12.66
N GLU A 226 -19.90 -26.47 13.64
CA GLU A 226 -20.28 -26.72 15.03
C GLU A 226 -20.44 -25.42 15.85
N ASP A 227 -20.09 -24.26 15.28
CA ASP A 227 -20.31 -22.96 15.92
C ASP A 227 -21.81 -22.68 16.12
N GLU A 228 -22.21 -22.24 17.32
CA GLU A 228 -23.61 -21.91 17.64
C GLU A 228 -24.20 -20.83 16.69
N ASP A 229 -23.34 -19.95 16.18
CA ASP A 229 -23.63 -18.85 15.25
C ASP A 229 -23.14 -19.13 13.81
N TYR A 230 -22.96 -20.41 13.43
CA TYR A 230 -22.43 -20.83 12.13
C TYR A 230 -23.09 -20.11 10.93
N ALA A 231 -24.43 -20.09 10.88
CA ALA A 231 -25.16 -19.49 9.77
C ALA A 231 -24.93 -17.97 9.66
N GLU A 232 -24.82 -17.28 10.79
CA GLU A 232 -24.56 -15.84 10.86
C GLU A 232 -23.11 -15.51 10.45
N LYS A 233 -22.14 -16.25 10.99
CA LYS A 233 -20.72 -16.12 10.60
C LYS A 233 -20.50 -16.38 9.12
N LEU A 234 -21.07 -17.47 8.60
CA LEU A 234 -20.95 -17.83 7.19
C LEU A 234 -21.59 -16.77 6.28
N GLY A 235 -22.80 -16.31 6.63
CA GLY A 235 -23.51 -15.25 5.90
C GLY A 235 -22.77 -13.92 5.92
N THR A 236 -22.22 -13.53 7.06
CA THR A 236 -21.44 -12.29 7.21
C THR A 236 -20.17 -12.32 6.38
N ARG A 237 -19.39 -13.41 6.45
CA ARG A 237 -18.20 -13.62 5.61
C ARG A 237 -18.53 -13.54 4.12
N TYR A 238 -19.65 -14.14 3.71
CA TYR A 238 -20.12 -14.07 2.33
C TYR A 238 -20.45 -12.63 1.90
N ILE A 239 -21.26 -11.90 2.66
CA ILE A 239 -21.68 -10.53 2.30
C ILE A 239 -20.50 -9.58 2.29
N HIS A 240 -19.65 -9.60 3.33
CA HIS A 240 -18.45 -8.77 3.39
C HIS A 240 -17.49 -9.15 2.26
N GLY A 241 -17.33 -10.44 1.97
CA GLY A 241 -16.50 -10.93 0.88
C GLY A 241 -16.92 -10.40 -0.50
N LEU A 242 -18.23 -10.34 -0.78
CA LEU A 242 -18.73 -9.73 -2.02
C LEU A 242 -18.41 -8.24 -2.09
N ALA A 243 -18.63 -7.50 -0.99
CA ALA A 243 -18.32 -6.07 -0.93
C ALA A 243 -16.81 -5.79 -1.06
N MET A 244 -15.96 -6.66 -0.50
CA MET A 244 -14.50 -6.59 -0.67
C MET A 244 -14.08 -6.82 -2.13
N LEU A 245 -14.73 -7.73 -2.85
CA LEU A 245 -14.46 -7.93 -4.28
C LEU A 245 -14.90 -6.73 -5.13
N ASP A 246 -16.01 -6.07 -4.78
CA ASP A 246 -16.43 -4.82 -5.41
C ASP A 246 -15.40 -3.70 -5.19
N GLU A 247 -14.89 -3.57 -3.96
CA GLU A 247 -13.83 -2.60 -3.68
C GLU A 247 -12.52 -2.98 -4.39
N ALA A 248 -12.17 -4.27 -4.45
CA ALA A 248 -11.01 -4.74 -5.19
C ALA A 248 -11.09 -4.37 -6.67
N GLY A 249 -12.23 -4.59 -7.31
CA GLY A 249 -12.48 -4.16 -8.69
C GLY A 249 -12.28 -2.65 -8.87
N ARG A 250 -12.94 -1.84 -8.02
CA ARG A 250 -12.85 -0.37 -8.09
C ARG A 250 -11.43 0.14 -7.88
N ARG A 251 -10.72 -0.36 -6.88
CA ARG A 251 -9.33 -0.02 -6.59
C ARG A 251 -8.42 -0.35 -7.76
N GLU A 252 -8.48 -1.58 -8.28
CA GLU A 252 -7.62 -2.01 -9.38
C GLU A 252 -7.93 -1.27 -10.69
N ALA A 253 -9.21 -0.99 -10.97
CA ALA A 253 -9.60 -0.19 -12.13
C ALA A 253 -9.04 1.24 -12.03
N LYS A 254 -9.10 1.86 -10.84
CA LYS A 254 -8.45 3.17 -10.58
C LYS A 254 -6.93 3.08 -10.76
N ALA A 255 -6.28 1.99 -10.34
CA ALA A 255 -4.85 1.79 -10.51
C ALA A 255 -4.45 1.72 -11.99
N VAL A 256 -5.23 1.03 -12.82
CA VAL A 256 -5.04 1.00 -14.28
C VAL A 256 -5.24 2.39 -14.89
N MET A 257 -6.31 3.09 -14.51
CA MET A 257 -6.60 4.46 -14.98
C MET A 257 -5.53 5.47 -14.57
N ALA A 258 -4.80 5.24 -13.46
CA ALA A 258 -3.73 6.13 -13.04
C ALA A 258 -2.60 6.27 -14.08
N SER A 259 -2.41 5.27 -14.95
CA SER A 259 -1.46 5.34 -16.07
C SER A 259 -1.81 6.42 -17.07
N ASP A 260 -3.08 6.84 -17.18
CA ASP A 260 -3.49 7.91 -18.08
C ASP A 260 -2.88 9.26 -17.69
N ARG A 261 -2.49 9.46 -16.43
CA ARG A 261 -1.71 10.65 -16.00
C ARG A 261 -0.34 10.73 -16.68
N LEU A 262 0.20 9.62 -17.18
CA LEU A 262 1.47 9.58 -17.92
C LEU A 262 1.30 9.85 -19.41
N ASN A 263 0.06 9.86 -19.88
CA ASN A 263 -0.33 9.96 -21.25
C ASN A 263 -0.53 11.43 -21.67
N ASN A 264 -0.27 11.78 -22.93
CA ASN A 264 -0.60 13.11 -23.45
C ASN A 264 -2.00 13.17 -24.07
N THR A 265 -2.61 12.01 -24.32
CA THR A 265 -3.90 11.87 -25.01
C THR A 265 -4.76 10.81 -24.33
N SER A 266 -6.03 11.07 -24.00
CA SER A 266 -6.91 10.05 -23.39
C SER A 266 -6.88 8.73 -24.16
N SER A 267 -6.66 7.61 -23.47
CA SER A 267 -6.55 6.28 -24.11
C SER A 267 -7.78 5.41 -23.84
N ALA A 268 -8.60 5.21 -24.88
CA ALA A 268 -9.71 4.26 -24.87
C ALA A 268 -9.26 2.81 -24.55
N TYR A 269 -7.99 2.48 -24.82
CA TYR A 269 -7.42 1.20 -24.44
C TYR A 269 -7.26 1.07 -22.91
N ILE A 270 -6.75 2.10 -22.24
CA ILE A 270 -6.60 2.11 -20.77
C ILE A 270 -7.98 2.03 -20.10
N GLU A 271 -8.94 2.81 -20.59
CA GLU A 271 -10.34 2.73 -20.13
C GLU A 271 -10.93 1.33 -20.33
N GLY A 272 -10.68 0.73 -21.50
CA GLY A 272 -11.09 -0.65 -21.79
C GLY A 272 -10.51 -1.67 -20.81
N LEU A 273 -9.22 -1.55 -20.45
CA LEU A 273 -8.59 -2.39 -19.45
C LEU A 273 -9.21 -2.21 -18.06
N ALA A 274 -9.50 -0.98 -17.64
CA ALA A 274 -10.16 -0.70 -16.36
C ALA A 274 -11.56 -1.34 -16.29
N ILE A 275 -12.32 -1.30 -17.39
CA ILE A 275 -13.61 -2.01 -17.50
C ILE A 275 -13.41 -3.52 -17.35
N LYS A 276 -12.38 -4.11 -18.00
CA LYS A 276 -12.07 -5.54 -17.86
C LYS A 276 -11.67 -5.95 -16.45
N VAL A 277 -11.05 -5.07 -15.68
CA VAL A 277 -10.80 -5.31 -14.25
C VAL A 277 -12.12 -5.41 -13.46
N MET A 278 -13.07 -4.50 -13.72
CA MET A 278 -14.39 -4.55 -13.07
C MET A 278 -15.15 -5.83 -13.46
N GLU A 279 -15.14 -6.21 -14.74
CA GLU A 279 -15.73 -7.48 -15.20
C GLU A 279 -15.08 -8.70 -14.53
N LEU A 280 -13.75 -8.68 -14.31
CA LEU A 280 -13.05 -9.73 -13.58
C LEU A 280 -13.55 -9.82 -12.14
N ALA A 281 -13.68 -8.70 -11.44
CA ALA A 281 -14.19 -8.69 -10.06
C ALA A 281 -15.59 -9.31 -9.97
N GLU A 282 -16.49 -8.97 -10.89
CA GLU A 282 -17.82 -9.58 -10.98
C GLU A 282 -17.78 -11.09 -11.26
N ALA A 283 -16.90 -11.53 -12.15
CA ALA A 283 -16.70 -12.96 -12.40
C ALA A 283 -16.19 -13.70 -11.14
N GLN A 284 -15.33 -13.07 -10.36
CA GLN A 284 -14.81 -13.64 -9.11
C GLN A 284 -15.88 -13.66 -8.00
N LYS A 285 -16.75 -12.64 -7.93
CA LYS A 285 -17.94 -12.64 -7.04
C LYS A 285 -18.85 -13.83 -7.32
N ALA A 286 -19.09 -14.13 -8.59
CA ALA A 286 -19.90 -15.29 -8.98
C ALA A 286 -19.31 -16.62 -8.47
N ILE A 287 -17.98 -16.76 -8.43
CA ILE A 287 -17.31 -17.95 -7.88
C ILE A 287 -17.59 -18.09 -6.37
N VAL A 288 -17.41 -17.00 -5.61
CA VAL A 288 -17.67 -16.98 -4.15
C VAL A 288 -19.14 -17.26 -3.86
N LYS A 289 -20.05 -16.66 -4.63
CA LYS A 289 -21.49 -16.90 -4.51
C LYS A 289 -21.89 -18.34 -4.75
N ASN A 290 -21.40 -18.95 -5.83
CA ASN A 290 -21.69 -20.36 -6.14
C ASN A 290 -21.19 -21.29 -5.03
N LEU A 291 -20.02 -20.99 -4.44
CA LEU A 291 -19.49 -21.74 -3.31
C LEU A 291 -20.39 -21.60 -2.06
N TYR A 292 -20.75 -20.37 -1.70
CA TYR A 292 -21.63 -20.11 -0.57
C TYR A 292 -22.99 -20.82 -0.72
N GLU A 293 -23.62 -20.71 -1.89
CA GLU A 293 -24.88 -21.39 -2.22
C GLU A 293 -24.78 -22.91 -2.07
N GLY A 294 -23.64 -23.49 -2.48
CA GLY A 294 -23.36 -24.91 -2.28
C GLY A 294 -23.20 -25.31 -0.80
N ILE A 295 -22.56 -24.46 0.01
CA ILE A 295 -22.37 -24.70 1.45
C ILE A 295 -23.73 -24.64 2.16
N VAL A 296 -24.53 -23.59 1.95
CA VAL A 296 -25.83 -23.42 2.62
C VAL A 296 -26.81 -24.53 2.23
N ALA A 297 -26.83 -24.93 0.94
CA ALA A 297 -27.67 -26.03 0.48
C ALA A 297 -27.27 -27.36 1.12
N LYS A 298 -25.97 -27.62 1.28
CA LYS A 298 -25.46 -28.83 1.95
C LYS A 298 -25.78 -28.83 3.45
N ALA A 299 -25.70 -27.69 4.11
CA ALA A 299 -25.97 -27.53 5.54
C ALA A 299 -27.47 -27.45 5.87
N GLY A 300 -28.34 -27.21 4.87
CA GLY A 300 -29.78 -27.05 5.08
C GLY A 300 -30.16 -25.77 5.81
N ILE A 301 -29.36 -24.71 5.65
CA ILE A 301 -29.59 -23.39 6.25
C ILE A 301 -30.06 -22.38 5.20
N ASP A 302 -30.82 -21.38 5.63
CA ASP A 302 -31.28 -20.31 4.76
C ASP A 302 -30.14 -19.38 4.36
N SER A 303 -30.15 -18.95 3.09
CA SER A 303 -29.21 -17.97 2.56
C SER A 303 -29.46 -16.59 3.18
N MET A 304 -28.38 -15.95 3.64
CA MET A 304 -28.43 -14.59 4.14
C MET A 304 -28.60 -13.60 2.98
N LYS A 305 -29.54 -12.66 3.10
CA LYS A 305 -29.77 -11.62 2.08
C LYS A 305 -28.60 -10.65 2.05
N GLU A 306 -28.20 -10.23 0.85
CA GLU A 306 -27.22 -9.15 0.66
C GLU A 306 -27.63 -7.91 1.47
N GLY A 307 -26.65 -7.31 2.16
CA GLY A 307 -26.86 -6.16 3.05
C GLY A 307 -27.27 -6.47 4.50
N ALA A 308 -27.65 -7.72 4.83
CA ALA A 308 -28.07 -8.08 6.19
C ALA A 308 -26.91 -8.13 7.22
N GLY A 309 -25.67 -8.34 6.78
CA GLY A 309 -24.46 -8.38 7.63
C GLY A 309 -23.75 -7.04 7.78
N ALA A 310 -24.31 -5.95 7.24
CA ALA A 310 -23.81 -4.62 7.50
C ALA A 310 -24.54 -4.08 8.73
N ALA A 311 -23.79 -3.63 9.75
CA ALA A 311 -24.38 -2.80 10.78
C ALA A 311 -24.94 -1.55 10.10
N GLU A 312 -26.26 -1.45 9.92
CA GLU A 312 -26.94 -0.40 9.12
C GLU A 312 -26.48 1.01 9.50
N GLU A 313 -26.14 1.22 10.78
CA GLU A 313 -25.55 2.47 11.26
C GLU A 313 -24.22 2.84 10.58
N THR A 314 -23.38 1.86 10.23
CA THR A 314 -22.08 2.08 9.59
C THR A 314 -22.19 2.49 8.12
N MET A 315 -23.28 2.15 7.46
CA MET A 315 -23.55 2.54 6.07
C MET A 315 -23.94 4.01 5.94
N ASN A 316 -24.48 4.60 7.01
CA ASN A 316 -25.02 5.96 7.01
C ASN A 316 -24.06 7.01 7.61
N LEU A 317 -22.82 6.60 7.93
CA LEU A 317 -21.83 7.47 8.55
C LEU A 317 -20.65 7.68 7.59
N THR A 318 -20.46 8.90 7.12
CA THR A 318 -19.35 9.26 6.23
C THR A 318 -18.34 10.12 7.00
N PRO A 319 -17.18 9.58 7.43
CA PRO A 319 -16.20 10.35 8.20
C PRO A 319 -15.30 11.20 7.29
N LYS A 320 -14.88 12.36 7.80
CA LYS A 320 -13.91 13.27 7.17
C LYS A 320 -12.92 13.82 8.19
N LYS A 321 -11.63 13.82 7.87
CA LYS A 321 -10.60 14.48 8.70
C LYS A 321 -10.88 15.97 8.87
N THR A 322 -10.57 16.50 10.06
CA THR A 322 -10.66 17.96 10.35
C THR A 322 -9.35 18.70 10.09
N TYR A 323 -8.30 17.98 9.67
CA TYR A 323 -6.96 18.51 9.43
C TYR A 323 -6.37 17.88 8.17
N ALA A 324 -5.36 18.53 7.59
CA ALA A 324 -4.55 17.98 6.51
C ALA A 324 -3.26 17.37 7.08
N GLY A 325 -2.79 16.28 6.47
CA GLY A 325 -1.57 15.57 6.84
C GLY A 325 -1.82 14.27 7.61
N PRO A 326 -0.74 13.53 7.91
CA PRO A 326 -0.82 12.15 8.38
C PRO A 326 -1.55 12.00 9.71
N THR A 327 -2.00 10.78 9.96
CA THR A 327 -2.75 10.40 11.15
C THR A 327 -2.14 10.95 12.42
N ARG A 328 -2.88 11.83 13.10
CA ARG A 328 -2.52 12.33 14.43
C ARG A 328 -2.93 11.29 15.45
N ALA A 329 -1.98 10.49 15.90
CA ALA A 329 -2.20 9.49 16.94
C ALA A 329 -2.98 10.07 18.13
N ILE A 330 -3.96 9.32 18.64
CA ILE A 330 -4.70 9.68 19.84
C ILE A 330 -3.83 9.44 21.06
N ARG A 331 -3.70 10.47 21.90
CA ARG A 331 -3.07 10.36 23.21
C ARG A 331 -4.09 9.84 24.22
N ALA A 332 -3.60 9.13 25.23
CA ALA A 332 -4.48 8.52 26.23
C ALA A 332 -5.31 9.55 27.03
N ASP A 333 -4.84 10.80 27.15
CA ASP A 333 -5.56 11.92 27.77
C ASP A 333 -6.69 12.49 26.91
N GLU A 334 -6.70 12.19 25.61
CA GLU A 334 -7.75 12.61 24.67
C GLU A 334 -8.95 11.64 24.65
N ILE A 335 -8.86 10.49 25.34
CA ILE A 335 -9.96 9.51 25.47
C ILE A 335 -10.55 9.64 26.88
N HIS A 336 -11.66 10.37 26.98
CA HIS A 336 -12.29 10.69 28.28
C HIS A 336 -13.13 9.55 28.85
N ASP A 337 -13.73 8.73 28.01
CA ASP A 337 -14.50 7.56 28.44
C ASP A 337 -13.55 6.40 28.82
N GLU A 338 -13.78 5.80 29.99
CA GLU A 338 -12.88 4.77 30.51
C GLU A 338 -12.97 3.45 29.72
N ASP A 339 -14.16 3.10 29.23
CA ASP A 339 -14.39 1.87 28.50
C ASP A 339 -13.82 1.99 27.08
N ASP A 340 -13.98 3.14 26.43
CA ASP A 340 -13.31 3.42 25.16
C ASP A 340 -11.79 3.46 25.31
N ARG A 341 -11.27 3.99 26.42
CA ARG A 341 -9.82 3.95 26.67
C ARG A 341 -9.31 2.51 26.82
N LYS A 342 -10.03 1.67 27.57
CA LYS A 342 -9.69 0.23 27.71
C LYS A 342 -9.75 -0.47 26.36
N TRP A 343 -10.84 -0.28 25.62
CA TRP A 343 -11.03 -0.88 24.30
C TRP A 343 -9.97 -0.41 23.31
N PHE A 344 -9.67 0.90 23.25
CA PHE A 344 -8.66 1.46 22.35
C PHE A 344 -7.27 0.90 22.68
N ASN A 345 -6.89 0.84 23.95
CA ASN A 345 -5.59 0.26 24.33
C ASN A 345 -5.50 -1.23 23.97
N ALA A 346 -6.61 -1.97 24.10
CA ALA A 346 -6.68 -3.37 23.74
C ALA A 346 -6.68 -3.61 22.22
N ASN A 347 -7.11 -2.64 21.41
CA ASN A 347 -7.36 -2.82 19.96
C ASN A 347 -6.56 -1.89 19.03
N SER A 348 -5.68 -1.01 19.53
CA SER A 348 -4.94 -0.04 18.70
C SER A 348 -3.44 -0.27 18.55
N ARG A 349 -2.71 -0.80 19.54
CA ARG A 349 -1.25 -1.02 19.41
C ARG A 349 -0.93 -2.50 19.36
N GLY A 350 -0.28 -2.95 18.28
CA GLY A 350 0.15 -4.34 18.09
C GLY A 350 -0.94 -5.32 17.64
N THR A 351 -2.19 -4.87 17.60
CA THR A 351 -3.38 -5.61 17.16
C THR A 351 -3.59 -5.53 15.64
N PRO A 352 -4.46 -6.37 15.05
CA PRO A 352 -4.87 -6.26 13.65
C PRO A 352 -5.36 -4.85 13.28
N LEU A 353 -6.39 -4.32 13.96
CA LEU A 353 -6.90 -2.96 13.76
C LEU A 353 -5.83 -1.87 13.97
N GLY A 354 -4.92 -2.08 14.91
CA GLY A 354 -3.82 -1.17 15.15
C GLY A 354 -2.90 -0.96 13.94
N ARG A 355 -2.63 -2.04 13.21
CA ARG A 355 -1.79 -2.02 12.01
C ARG A 355 -2.43 -1.27 10.85
N THR A 356 -3.75 -1.10 10.87
CA THR A 356 -4.51 -0.44 9.80
C THR A 356 -4.64 1.07 9.99
N THR A 357 -4.26 1.61 11.16
CA THR A 357 -4.52 3.02 11.55
C THR A 357 -4.13 4.05 10.48
N LEU A 358 -2.97 3.89 9.83
CA LEU A 358 -2.53 4.83 8.80
C LEU A 358 -3.48 4.80 7.60
N GLU A 359 -3.77 3.60 7.10
CA GLU A 359 -4.61 3.43 5.92
C GLU A 359 -6.09 3.69 6.18
N LEU A 360 -6.59 3.26 7.34
CA LEU A 360 -7.96 3.53 7.78
C LEU A 360 -8.21 5.04 7.72
N MET A 361 -7.29 5.83 8.24
CA MET A 361 -7.38 7.28 8.20
C MET A 361 -7.16 7.85 6.80
N ASN A 362 -6.43 7.18 5.91
CA ASN A 362 -6.36 7.59 4.51
C ASN A 362 -7.71 7.44 3.78
N PHE A 363 -8.59 6.54 4.22
CA PHE A 363 -9.96 6.46 3.69
C PHE A 363 -10.96 7.41 4.38
N VAL A 364 -10.55 8.20 5.38
CA VAL A 364 -11.39 9.19 6.07
C VAL A 364 -11.41 10.53 5.30
N ASP A 365 -11.84 10.46 4.04
CA ASP A 365 -11.84 11.55 3.06
C ASP A 365 -13.16 12.33 2.97
N GLY A 366 -14.24 11.78 3.51
CA GLY A 366 -15.60 12.29 3.35
C GLY A 366 -16.33 11.76 2.11
N GLU A 367 -15.82 10.73 1.47
CA GLU A 367 -16.45 10.08 0.31
C GLU A 367 -17.04 8.71 0.67
N ARG A 368 -16.35 7.96 1.53
CA ARG A 368 -16.75 6.60 1.92
C ARG A 368 -17.52 6.57 3.23
N SER A 369 -18.51 5.69 3.31
CA SER A 369 -19.14 5.30 4.57
C SER A 369 -18.19 4.51 5.46
N VAL A 370 -18.47 4.44 6.77
CA VAL A 370 -17.71 3.58 7.71
C VAL A 370 -17.69 2.12 7.25
N TYR A 371 -18.80 1.63 6.70
CA TYR A 371 -18.87 0.27 6.15
C TYR A 371 -17.90 0.09 4.96
N GLU A 372 -17.88 1.02 4.01
CA GLU A 372 -16.97 0.96 2.86
C GLU A 372 -15.51 1.05 3.28
N ILE A 373 -15.20 1.87 4.28
CA ILE A 373 -13.86 1.94 4.88
C ILE A 373 -13.48 0.59 5.49
N ALA A 374 -14.38 -0.04 6.24
CA ALA A 374 -14.14 -1.36 6.82
C ALA A 374 -13.87 -2.41 5.73
N MET A 375 -14.63 -2.41 4.63
CA MET A 375 -14.39 -3.34 3.52
C MET A 375 -13.06 -3.08 2.81
N ALA A 376 -12.71 -1.81 2.59
CA ALA A 376 -11.42 -1.44 1.99
C ALA A 376 -10.23 -1.85 2.87
N ILE A 377 -10.34 -1.69 4.19
CA ILE A 377 -9.29 -2.11 5.12
C ILE A 377 -9.23 -3.63 5.24
N GLY A 378 -10.36 -4.32 5.36
CA GLY A 378 -10.38 -5.78 5.44
C GLY A 378 -9.87 -6.45 4.17
N LEU A 379 -9.97 -5.78 3.02
CA LEU A 379 -9.35 -6.22 1.78
C LEU A 379 -7.81 -6.26 1.86
N GLU A 380 -7.17 -5.27 2.48
CA GLU A 380 -5.72 -5.16 2.58
C GLU A 380 -5.13 -5.85 3.84
N TYR A 381 -5.75 -5.69 5.00
CA TYR A 381 -5.19 -6.08 6.30
C TYR A 381 -5.87 -7.26 6.98
N GLN A 382 -7.01 -7.72 6.44
CA GLN A 382 -7.86 -8.77 7.02
C GLN A 382 -8.46 -8.37 8.38
N ASP A 383 -9.42 -9.15 8.88
CA ASP A 383 -9.98 -9.05 10.25
C ASP A 383 -10.46 -7.65 10.66
N THR A 384 -11.37 -7.06 9.87
CA THR A 384 -12.01 -5.80 10.23
C THR A 384 -13.52 -5.91 10.32
N GLU A 385 -14.04 -5.72 11.54
CA GLU A 385 -15.46 -5.60 11.78
C GLU A 385 -15.91 -4.14 11.60
N PRO A 386 -16.99 -3.87 10.84
CA PRO A 386 -17.49 -2.50 10.64
C PRO A 386 -17.79 -1.74 11.94
N LEU A 387 -18.25 -2.45 12.98
CA LEU A 387 -18.52 -1.87 14.29
C LEU A 387 -17.26 -1.48 15.05
N ASP A 388 -16.17 -2.23 14.90
CA ASP A 388 -14.88 -1.88 15.49
C ASP A 388 -14.27 -0.65 14.80
N VAL A 389 -14.38 -0.59 13.46
CA VAL A 389 -13.98 0.60 12.68
C VAL A 389 -14.81 1.81 13.10
N LYS A 390 -16.14 1.64 13.27
CA LYS A 390 -17.01 2.70 13.78
C LYS A 390 -16.57 3.19 15.16
N ARG A 391 -16.38 2.28 16.12
CA ARG A 391 -15.95 2.63 17.48
C ARG A 391 -14.60 3.34 17.48
N TYR A 392 -13.66 2.88 16.66
CA TYR A 392 -12.37 3.56 16.47
C TYR A 392 -12.56 5.00 15.98
N LEU A 393 -13.39 5.21 14.96
CA LEU A 393 -13.69 6.53 14.41
C LEU A 393 -14.47 7.43 15.39
N ASP A 394 -15.39 6.88 16.16
CA ASP A 394 -16.12 7.60 17.21
C ASP A 394 -15.15 8.17 18.27
N ILE A 395 -14.10 7.44 18.62
CA ILE A 395 -13.03 7.92 19.52
C ILE A 395 -12.25 9.09 18.86
N TYR A 396 -11.92 8.99 17.56
CA TYR A 396 -11.31 10.10 16.82
C TYR A 396 -12.22 11.33 16.69
N LYS A 397 -13.54 11.11 16.59
CA LYS A 397 -14.53 12.19 16.57
C LYS A 397 -14.62 12.87 17.93
N ALA A 398 -14.65 12.10 19.02
CA ALA A 398 -14.65 12.65 20.39
C ALA A 398 -13.39 13.48 20.66
N ALA A 399 -12.24 13.07 20.12
CA ALA A 399 -11.00 13.83 20.17
C ALA A 399 -10.94 15.04 19.19
N GLY A 400 -12.01 15.32 18.44
CA GLY A 400 -12.08 16.44 17.49
C GLY A 400 -11.20 16.28 16.24
N LYS A 401 -10.74 15.07 15.92
CA LYS A 401 -9.82 14.79 14.81
C LYS A 401 -10.55 14.48 13.50
N ILE A 402 -11.75 13.95 13.59
CA ILE A 402 -12.65 13.73 12.45
C ILE A 402 -14.03 14.31 12.75
N ARG A 403 -14.88 14.36 11.72
CA ARG A 403 -16.32 14.60 11.83
C ARG A 403 -17.07 13.66 10.89
N TYR A 404 -18.31 13.31 11.21
CA TYR A 404 -19.23 12.74 10.22
C TYR A 404 -19.93 13.87 9.46
N ILE A 405 -20.11 13.69 8.15
CA ILE A 405 -20.71 14.69 7.26
C ILE A 405 -22.00 14.19 6.61
#